data_AF-B0DNU3-F1
#
_entry.id   AF-B0DNU3-F1
#
_cell.length_a   1.000
_cell.length_b   1.000
_cell.length_c   1.000
_cell.angle_alpha   90.00
_cell.angle_beta   90.00
_cell.angle_gamma   90.00
#
_symmetry.space_group_name_H-M   'P 1'
#
loop_
_entity.id
_entity.type
_entity.pdbx_description
1 polymer ?
#
loop_
_entity_poly.entity_id
_entity_poly.type
_entity_poly.pdbx_seq_one_letter_code
_entity_poly.pdbx_strand_id
1 'polypeptide(L)'
;MEEIYRAAQKLLSGPKDELLKEFGLCDVENVFWTFRGSDIHRALSFDRLHAYHGSLFSDHLLPEVKGHINELGKESAKLLDTHGLNHFSGIMKTEFADGSKYEDISKIIVFAAHNILSKNVSKEGFHLLKLIRSYLELDMYVSLTVHTESTIAAGRAELLVFETLLHEYMAMNTEKSWNFPKAHSHQHVFAVLYSAPPIPAGFRSFLRIPVDSRGMGPESAGIHRNPQEWERNPQEWDWNPQEWDWNRSKITDTTYIYTNTHFCILLSVLFKLISFQY
;
A
#
# COMPACT_ATOMS: atom_id res chain seq x y z
N MET A 1 7.60 0.43 -24.19
CA MET A 1 7.53 1.79 -23.61
C MET A 1 8.50 2.75 -24.26
N GLU A 2 9.80 2.42 -24.38
CA GLU A 2 10.78 3.26 -25.07
C GLU A 2 10.39 3.59 -26.52
N GLU A 3 9.96 2.59 -27.30
CA GLU A 3 9.52 2.80 -28.69
C GLU A 3 8.33 3.77 -28.78
N ILE A 4 7.38 3.69 -27.84
CA ILE A 4 6.21 4.56 -27.76
C ILE A 4 6.64 5.99 -27.45
N TYR A 5 7.54 6.17 -26.48
CA TYR A 5 8.11 7.49 -26.17
C TYR A 5 8.81 8.09 -27.39
N ARG A 6 9.69 7.33 -28.05
CA ARG A 6 10.40 7.77 -29.27
C ARG A 6 9.44 8.11 -30.42
N ALA A 7 8.31 7.41 -30.53
CA ALA A 7 7.26 7.75 -31.49
C ALA A 7 6.55 9.05 -31.12
N ALA A 8 6.23 9.25 -29.83
CA ALA A 8 5.58 10.45 -29.31
C ALA A 8 6.43 11.71 -29.50
N GLN A 9 7.77 11.60 -29.40
CA GLN A 9 8.69 12.72 -29.67
C GLN A 9 8.62 13.27 -31.10
N LYS A 10 8.02 12.53 -32.05
CA LYS A 10 7.83 12.98 -33.44
C LYS A 10 6.51 13.73 -33.63
N LEU A 11 5.67 13.83 -32.60
CA LEU A 11 4.35 14.47 -32.65
C LEU A 11 4.41 15.90 -32.10
N LEU A 12 3.39 16.69 -32.44
CA LEU A 12 3.13 18.00 -31.82
C LEU A 12 2.63 17.82 -30.37
N SER A 13 2.71 18.87 -29.55
CA SER A 13 2.44 18.80 -28.10
C SER A 13 1.11 18.11 -27.74
N GLY A 14 -0.02 18.49 -28.36
CA GLY A 14 -1.33 17.91 -28.03
C GLY A 14 -1.39 16.39 -28.29
N PRO A 15 -1.16 15.93 -29.53
CA PRO A 15 -1.13 14.50 -29.84
C PRO A 15 -0.04 13.71 -29.11
N LYS A 16 1.10 14.35 -28.81
CA LYS A 16 2.16 13.76 -27.98
C LYS A 16 1.64 13.45 -26.58
N ASP A 17 1.01 14.42 -25.93
CA ASP A 17 0.51 14.27 -24.56
C ASP A 17 -0.61 13.23 -24.49
N GLU A 18 -1.48 13.17 -25.50
CA GLU A 18 -2.52 12.15 -25.62
C GLU A 18 -1.92 10.73 -25.71
N LEU A 19 -0.93 10.54 -26.58
CA LEU A 19 -0.26 9.25 -26.75
C LEU A 19 0.52 8.85 -25.50
N LEU A 20 1.29 9.76 -24.90
CA LEU A 20 2.04 9.46 -23.69
C LEU A 20 1.11 9.09 -22.53
N LYS A 21 -0.02 9.81 -22.38
CA LYS A 21 -1.01 9.55 -21.34
C LYS A 21 -1.69 8.20 -21.48
N GLU A 22 -1.97 7.72 -22.70
CA GLU A 22 -2.54 6.39 -22.94
C GLU A 22 -1.70 5.27 -22.33
N PHE A 23 -0.37 5.45 -22.32
CA PHE A 23 0.58 4.48 -21.78
C PHE A 23 1.11 4.86 -20.40
N GLY A 24 0.58 5.90 -19.75
CA GLY A 24 1.07 6.38 -18.45
C GLY A 24 2.53 6.87 -18.48
N LEU A 25 3.00 7.35 -19.63
CA LEU A 25 4.32 7.94 -19.80
C LEU A 25 4.27 9.46 -19.58
N CYS A 26 5.38 10.00 -19.10
CA CYS A 26 5.62 11.44 -19.06
C CYS A 26 6.54 11.84 -20.22
N ASP A 27 6.53 13.12 -20.58
CA ASP A 27 7.46 13.69 -21.55
C ASP A 27 8.86 13.91 -20.95
N VAL A 28 9.42 12.85 -20.38
CA VAL A 28 10.75 12.81 -19.78
C VAL A 28 11.39 11.51 -20.20
N GLU A 29 12.57 11.60 -20.81
CA GLU A 29 13.31 10.41 -21.23
C GLU A 29 13.69 9.58 -20.00
N ASN A 30 13.31 8.30 -20.01
CA ASN A 30 13.58 7.42 -18.89
C ASN A 30 15.05 6.98 -18.91
N VAL A 31 15.82 7.39 -17.89
CA VAL A 31 17.24 7.06 -17.74
C VAL A 31 17.51 5.56 -17.76
N PHE A 32 16.55 4.73 -17.34
CA PHE A 32 16.70 3.27 -17.32
C PHE A 32 16.70 2.63 -18.71
N TRP A 33 16.25 3.33 -19.76
CA TRP A 33 16.35 2.81 -21.14
C TRP A 33 17.81 2.69 -21.63
N THR A 34 18.76 3.34 -20.94
CA THR A 34 20.19 3.16 -21.22
C THR A 34 20.70 1.76 -20.83
N PHE A 35 20.03 1.08 -19.90
CA PHE A 35 20.38 -0.27 -19.47
C PHE A 35 19.79 -1.31 -20.43
N ARG A 36 20.61 -1.77 -21.37
CA ARG A 36 20.23 -2.84 -22.31
C ARG A 36 19.89 -4.12 -21.57
N GLY A 37 18.82 -4.78 -21.98
CA GLY A 37 18.37 -6.05 -21.40
C GLY A 37 17.47 -5.91 -20.16
N SER A 38 17.19 -4.68 -19.72
CA SER A 38 16.27 -4.40 -18.61
C SER A 38 14.99 -3.75 -19.12
N ASP A 39 13.84 -4.35 -18.83
CA ASP A 39 12.54 -3.69 -19.00
C ASP A 39 12.05 -3.23 -17.64
N ILE A 40 12.36 -1.98 -17.30
CA ILE A 40 12.01 -1.39 -16.00
C ILE A 40 10.50 -1.42 -15.75
N HIS A 41 9.69 -1.27 -16.79
CA HIS A 41 8.23 -1.27 -16.65
C HIS A 41 7.69 -2.66 -16.33
N ARG A 42 8.42 -3.72 -16.69
CA ARG A 42 8.14 -5.10 -16.26
C ARG A 42 8.75 -5.44 -14.91
N ALA A 43 9.77 -4.70 -14.48
CA ALA A 43 10.41 -4.86 -13.18
C ALA A 43 9.69 -4.08 -12.05
N LEU A 44 8.71 -3.23 -12.39
CA LEU A 44 7.89 -2.54 -11.39
C LEU A 44 7.06 -3.55 -10.59
N SER A 45 7.38 -3.67 -9.31
CA SER A 45 6.53 -4.35 -8.33
C SER A 45 5.63 -3.33 -7.62
N PHE A 46 4.50 -3.80 -7.11
CA PHE A 46 3.66 -2.99 -6.23
C PHE A 46 4.44 -2.62 -4.96
N ASP A 47 4.60 -1.33 -4.71
CA ASP A 47 5.28 -0.82 -3.53
C ASP A 47 4.33 -0.79 -2.32
N ARG A 48 4.35 -1.90 -1.57
CA ARG A 48 3.52 -2.09 -0.37
C ARG A 48 3.79 -1.01 0.68
N LEU A 49 5.04 -0.61 0.89
CA LEU A 49 5.39 0.36 1.92
C LEU A 49 4.72 1.71 1.66
N HIS A 50 4.77 2.19 0.43
CA HIS A 50 4.24 3.51 0.07
C HIS A 50 2.75 3.53 -0.28
N ALA A 51 2.23 2.44 -0.85
CA ALA A 51 0.81 2.34 -1.21
C ALA A 51 -0.05 1.96 0.00
N TYR A 52 0.40 1.02 0.82
CA TYR A 52 -0.33 0.55 1.99
C TYR A 52 0.06 1.31 3.25
N HIS A 53 1.21 1.03 3.84
CA HIS A 53 1.50 1.45 5.21
C HIS A 53 1.61 2.97 5.34
N GLY A 54 2.40 3.60 4.46
CA GLY A 54 2.59 5.04 4.40
C GLY A 54 1.55 5.78 3.55
N SER A 55 0.39 5.16 3.28
CA SER A 55 -0.73 5.91 2.71
C SER A 55 -2.09 5.37 3.09
N LEU A 56 -2.56 4.27 2.48
CA LEU A 56 -3.90 3.74 2.75
C LEU A 56 -4.12 3.55 4.26
N PHE A 57 -3.11 3.04 4.97
CA PHE A 57 -3.18 2.92 6.42
C PHE A 57 -2.93 4.25 7.14
N SER A 58 -1.74 4.85 7.01
CA SER A 58 -1.35 6.03 7.80
C SER A 58 -2.24 7.25 7.58
N ASP A 59 -2.61 7.52 6.33
CA ASP A 59 -3.25 8.77 5.92
C ASP A 59 -4.78 8.62 5.87
N HIS A 60 -5.28 7.39 5.73
CA HIS A 60 -6.71 7.16 5.50
C HIS A 60 -7.39 6.28 6.54
N LEU A 61 -6.88 5.10 6.89
CA LEU A 61 -7.54 4.21 7.87
C LEU A 61 -7.26 4.61 9.32
N LEU A 62 -6.01 4.91 9.67
CA LEU A 62 -5.62 5.24 11.04
C LEU A 62 -6.27 6.54 11.56
N PRO A 63 -6.38 7.63 10.76
CA PRO A 63 -7.07 8.85 11.21
C PRO A 63 -8.54 8.60 11.54
N GLU A 64 -9.21 7.71 10.82
CA GLU A 64 -10.60 7.33 11.12
C GLU A 64 -10.71 6.62 12.46
N VAL A 65 -9.82 5.66 12.73
CA VAL A 65 -9.80 4.96 14.03
C VAL A 65 -9.62 5.98 15.17
N LYS A 66 -8.71 6.93 15.00
CA LYS A 66 -8.50 8.01 15.96
C LYS A 66 -9.73 8.90 16.12
N GLY A 67 -10.40 9.24 15.02
CA GLY A 67 -11.64 10.03 15.02
C GLY A 67 -12.72 9.35 15.87
N HIS A 68 -13.06 8.11 15.53
CA HIS A 68 -14.06 7.31 16.27
C HIS A 68 -13.72 7.18 17.75
N ILE A 69 -12.45 6.93 18.10
CA ILE A 69 -12.04 6.81 19.50
C ILE A 69 -12.13 8.16 20.25
N ASN A 70 -11.77 9.27 19.60
CA ASN A 70 -11.87 10.60 20.19
C ASN A 70 -13.31 11.02 20.45
N GLU A 71 -14.24 10.65 19.57
CA GLU A 71 -15.68 10.90 19.75
C GLU A 71 -16.25 10.16 20.97
N LEU A 72 -15.75 8.96 21.26
CA LEU A 72 -16.09 8.20 22.47
C LEU A 72 -15.46 8.77 23.76
N GLY A 73 -14.60 9.78 23.64
CA GLY A 73 -14.02 10.50 24.76
C GLY A 73 -12.67 9.98 25.26
N LYS A 74 -12.04 10.77 26.15
CA LYS A 74 -10.66 10.57 26.60
C LYS A 74 -10.41 9.26 27.33
N GLU A 75 -11.41 8.69 28.00
CA GLU A 75 -11.26 7.40 28.69
C GLU A 75 -11.10 6.25 27.69
N SER A 76 -11.87 6.29 26.59
CA SER A 76 -11.74 5.34 25.47
C SER A 76 -10.36 5.44 24.81
N ALA A 77 -9.83 6.66 24.66
CA ALA A 77 -8.48 6.87 24.12
C ALA A 77 -7.37 6.28 25.01
N LYS A 78 -7.56 6.23 26.33
CA LYS A 78 -6.62 5.58 27.27
C LYS A 78 -6.68 4.06 27.21
N LEU A 79 -7.84 3.50 26.86
CA LEU A 79 -8.02 2.06 26.68
C LEU A 79 -7.35 1.52 25.42
N LEU A 80 -6.97 2.40 24.48
CA LEU A 80 -6.17 2.03 23.32
C LEU A 80 -4.72 1.80 23.78
N ASP A 81 -4.51 0.69 24.45
CA ASP A 81 -3.21 0.20 24.87
C ASP A 81 -2.67 -0.78 23.82
N THR A 82 -1.40 -0.61 23.49
CA THR A 82 -0.72 -1.42 22.49
C THR A 82 0.50 -2.07 23.09
N HIS A 83 0.23 -3.12 23.86
CA HIS A 83 1.23 -4.12 24.19
C HIS A 83 1.37 -5.07 23.00
N GLY A 84 2.50 -5.02 22.28
CA GLY A 84 2.68 -5.80 21.04
C GLY A 84 4.07 -5.66 20.42
N LEU A 85 4.17 -5.94 19.11
CA LEU A 85 5.40 -6.00 18.29
C LEU A 85 6.34 -4.80 18.51
N ASN A 86 5.77 -3.63 18.82
CA ASN A 86 6.48 -2.43 19.22
C ASN A 86 5.72 -1.73 20.38
N HIS A 87 6.46 -1.15 21.33
CA HIS A 87 5.86 -0.37 22.42
C HIS A 87 5.52 1.04 21.93
N PHE A 88 4.33 1.21 21.36
CA PHE A 88 3.84 2.56 21.01
C PHE A 88 3.33 3.24 22.28
N SER A 89 4.05 4.24 22.79
CA SER A 89 3.63 5.03 23.97
C SER A 89 2.43 5.96 23.71
N GLY A 90 1.84 5.90 22.51
CA GLY A 90 0.56 6.54 22.20
C GLY A 90 0.27 6.60 20.71
N ILE A 91 -0.45 5.59 20.19
CA ILE A 91 -0.96 5.59 18.80
C ILE A 91 -1.77 6.85 18.52
N MET A 92 -2.59 7.29 19.49
CA MET A 92 -3.39 8.51 19.39
C MET A 92 -2.53 9.74 19.08
N LYS A 93 -1.28 9.78 19.57
CA LYS A 93 -0.33 10.90 19.38
C LYS A 93 0.58 10.73 18.16
N THR A 94 0.52 9.61 17.45
CA THR A 94 1.39 9.35 16.30
C THR A 94 0.95 10.23 15.12
N GLU A 95 1.60 11.39 14.94
CA GLU A 95 1.39 12.27 13.78
C GLU A 95 2.38 11.98 12.64
N PHE A 96 3.56 11.44 12.98
CA PHE A 96 4.58 11.05 12.01
C PHE A 96 5.30 9.78 12.47
N ALA A 97 5.36 8.80 11.57
CA ALA A 97 6.12 7.58 11.74
C ALA A 97 6.65 7.12 10.38
N ASP A 98 7.71 6.31 10.38
CA ASP A 98 8.16 5.64 9.16
C ASP A 98 7.16 4.54 8.75
N GLY A 99 7.24 4.11 7.48
CA GLY A 99 6.30 3.11 6.94
C GLY A 99 6.31 1.78 7.69
N SER A 100 7.45 1.37 8.25
CA SER A 100 7.58 0.14 9.03
C SER A 100 6.81 0.22 10.36
N LYS A 101 6.84 1.38 11.04
CA LYS A 101 6.01 1.59 12.23
C LYS A 101 4.53 1.56 11.92
N TYR A 102 4.10 2.13 10.79
CA TYR A 102 2.70 2.04 10.36
C TYR A 102 2.27 0.61 10.05
N GLU A 103 3.16 -0.18 9.46
CA GLU A 103 2.93 -1.61 9.27
C GLU A 103 2.68 -2.31 10.61
N ASP A 104 3.52 -2.09 11.62
CA ASP A 104 3.35 -2.68 12.95
C ASP A 104 2.07 -2.22 13.66
N ILE A 105 1.76 -0.92 13.58
CA ILE A 105 0.51 -0.37 14.12
C ILE A 105 -0.69 -1.05 13.46
N SER A 106 -0.67 -1.24 12.13
CA SER A 106 -1.78 -1.84 11.40
C SER A 106 -2.07 -3.27 11.86
N LYS A 107 -1.05 -4.06 12.19
CA LYS A 107 -1.20 -5.44 12.66
C LYS A 107 -1.88 -5.55 14.02
N ILE A 108 -1.71 -4.54 14.88
CA ILE A 108 -2.22 -4.57 16.25
C ILE A 108 -3.51 -3.77 16.43
N ILE A 109 -3.82 -2.81 15.55
CA ILE A 109 -4.90 -1.84 15.78
C ILE A 109 -6.27 -2.50 15.90
N VAL A 110 -6.53 -3.56 15.14
CA VAL A 110 -7.81 -4.31 15.21
C VAL A 110 -7.97 -4.91 16.61
N PHE A 111 -6.90 -5.49 17.17
CA PHE A 111 -6.91 -6.06 18.51
C PHE A 111 -6.91 -5.00 19.60
N ALA A 112 -6.24 -3.86 19.41
CA ALA A 112 -6.25 -2.79 20.40
C ALA A 112 -7.62 -2.10 20.50
N ALA A 113 -8.31 -1.96 19.35
CA ALA A 113 -9.54 -1.18 19.27
C ALA A 113 -10.84 -2.01 19.37
N HIS A 114 -10.81 -3.35 19.25
CA HIS A 114 -12.05 -4.16 19.18
C HIS A 114 -13.01 -3.97 20.37
N ASN A 115 -12.47 -3.82 21.59
CA ASN A 115 -13.28 -3.62 22.79
C ASN A 115 -13.82 -2.18 22.91
N ILE A 116 -13.21 -1.24 22.19
CA ILE A 116 -13.58 0.18 22.21
C ILE A 116 -14.63 0.44 21.11
N LEU A 117 -14.33 0.02 19.89
CA LEU A 117 -15.16 0.18 18.70
C LEU A 117 -16.02 -1.07 18.46
N SER A 118 -16.75 -1.49 19.49
CA SER A 118 -17.66 -2.63 19.37
C SER A 118 -18.96 -2.25 18.64
N LYS A 119 -19.64 -3.23 18.06
CA LYS A 119 -20.91 -3.05 17.33
C LYS A 119 -21.99 -2.31 18.14
N ASN A 120 -22.00 -2.49 19.46
CA ASN A 120 -22.97 -1.87 20.36
C ASN A 120 -22.60 -0.44 20.75
N VAL A 121 -21.32 -0.06 20.62
CA VAL A 121 -20.80 1.25 21.00
C VAL A 121 -20.72 2.19 19.80
N SER A 122 -20.10 1.75 18.71
CA SER A 122 -20.04 2.48 17.45
C SER A 122 -20.16 1.52 16.28
N LYS A 123 -21.31 1.55 15.59
CA LYS A 123 -21.54 0.74 14.40
C LYS A 123 -20.55 1.07 13.29
N GLU A 124 -20.26 2.36 13.12
CA GLU A 124 -19.32 2.87 12.11
C GLU A 124 -17.88 2.47 12.44
N GLY A 125 -17.45 2.67 13.69
CA GLY A 125 -16.13 2.25 14.16
C GLY A 125 -15.95 0.73 14.08
N PHE A 126 -16.97 -0.07 14.41
CA PHE A 126 -16.91 -1.52 14.25
C PHE A 126 -16.78 -1.93 12.78
N HIS A 127 -17.50 -1.24 11.88
CA HIS A 127 -17.40 -1.49 10.46
C HIS A 127 -16.02 -1.10 9.89
N LEU A 128 -15.45 0.00 10.37
CA LEU A 128 -14.07 0.38 10.08
C LEU A 128 -13.06 -0.70 10.50
N LEU A 129 -13.25 -1.35 11.65
CA LEU A 129 -12.39 -2.46 12.06
C LEU A 129 -12.48 -3.66 11.12
N LYS A 130 -13.67 -3.96 10.57
CA LYS A 130 -13.83 -4.98 9.53
C LYS A 130 -13.08 -4.59 8.25
N LEU A 131 -13.17 -3.32 7.85
CA LEU A 131 -12.45 -2.80 6.68
C LEU A 131 -10.93 -2.91 6.88
N ILE A 132 -10.41 -2.54 8.05
CA ILE A 132 -8.98 -2.65 8.38
C ILE A 132 -8.54 -4.11 8.41
N ARG A 133 -9.38 -5.02 8.93
CA ARG A 133 -9.09 -6.46 8.87
C ARG A 133 -8.93 -6.93 7.43
N SER A 134 -9.85 -6.57 6.54
CA SER A 134 -9.76 -6.92 5.11
C SER A 134 -8.51 -6.32 4.45
N TYR A 135 -8.14 -5.08 4.81
CA TYR A 135 -6.86 -4.49 4.43
C TYR A 135 -5.65 -5.32 4.88
N LEU A 136 -5.64 -5.87 6.09
CA LEU A 136 -4.55 -6.73 6.57
C LEU A 136 -4.49 -8.07 5.83
N GLU A 137 -5.65 -8.63 5.46
CA GLU A 137 -5.70 -9.85 4.64
C GLU A 137 -5.14 -9.58 3.22
N LEU A 138 -5.46 -8.43 2.63
CA LEU A 138 -4.83 -7.96 1.38
C LEU A 138 -3.31 -7.76 1.52
N ASP A 139 -2.88 -7.05 2.55
CA ASP A 139 -1.46 -6.82 2.85
C ASP A 139 -0.70 -8.14 2.98
N MET A 140 -1.28 -9.12 3.67
CA MET A 140 -0.75 -10.47 3.75
C MET A 140 -0.59 -11.09 2.35
N TYR A 141 -1.64 -11.11 1.52
CA TYR A 141 -1.54 -11.69 0.19
C TYR A 141 -0.47 -11.01 -0.66
N VAL A 142 -0.40 -9.69 -0.63
CA VAL A 142 0.59 -8.88 -1.39
C VAL A 142 2.01 -9.07 -0.85
N SER A 143 2.18 -9.42 0.43
CA SER A 143 3.49 -9.65 1.04
C SER A 143 4.13 -11.00 0.70
N LEU A 144 3.39 -11.91 0.04
CA LEU A 144 3.91 -13.23 -0.31
C LEU A 144 5.07 -13.13 -1.29
N THR A 145 6.21 -13.73 -0.93
CA THR A 145 7.38 -13.80 -1.83
C THR A 145 7.12 -14.67 -3.05
N VAL A 146 6.23 -15.65 -2.93
CA VAL A 146 5.83 -16.55 -4.01
C VAL A 146 4.31 -16.55 -4.12
N HIS A 147 3.83 -16.17 -5.29
CA HIS A 147 2.42 -16.22 -5.63
C HIS A 147 2.12 -17.47 -6.45
N THR A 148 1.00 -18.11 -6.12
CA THR A 148 0.40 -19.17 -6.92
C THR A 148 -0.90 -18.64 -7.52
N GLU A 149 -1.45 -19.34 -8.52
CA GLU A 149 -2.78 -19.01 -9.05
C GLU A 149 -3.83 -18.94 -7.93
N SER A 150 -3.74 -19.84 -6.94
CA SER A 150 -4.66 -19.87 -5.80
C SER A 150 -4.49 -18.66 -4.86
N THR A 151 -3.26 -18.25 -4.51
CA THR A 151 -3.06 -17.08 -3.64
C THR A 151 -3.40 -15.78 -4.36
N ILE A 152 -3.20 -15.71 -5.67
CA ILE A 152 -3.66 -14.57 -6.48
C ILE A 152 -5.19 -14.53 -6.56
N ALA A 153 -5.84 -15.67 -6.80
CA ALA A 153 -7.30 -15.74 -6.82
C ALA A 153 -7.91 -15.34 -5.47
N ALA A 154 -7.31 -15.81 -4.37
CA ALA A 154 -7.73 -15.45 -3.02
C ALA A 154 -7.53 -13.95 -2.73
N GLY A 155 -6.38 -13.39 -3.12
CA GLY A 155 -6.13 -11.95 -3.01
C GLY A 155 -7.11 -11.09 -3.83
N ARG A 156 -7.48 -11.54 -5.04
CA ARG A 156 -8.52 -10.89 -5.85
C ARG A 156 -9.90 -10.97 -5.21
N ALA A 157 -10.24 -12.10 -4.60
CA ALA A 157 -11.49 -12.24 -3.87
C ALA A 157 -11.53 -11.30 -2.66
N GLU A 158 -10.44 -11.22 -1.90
CA GLU A 158 -10.33 -10.32 -0.76
C GLU A 158 -10.38 -8.84 -1.17
N LEU A 159 -9.87 -8.49 -2.35
CA LEU A 159 -9.99 -7.13 -2.89
C LEU A 159 -11.45 -6.74 -3.08
N LEU A 160 -12.29 -7.65 -3.56
CA LEU A 160 -13.74 -7.41 -3.69
C LEU A 160 -14.43 -7.27 -2.33
N VAL A 161 -13.97 -8.03 -1.32
CA VAL A 161 -14.45 -7.90 0.06
C VAL A 161 -14.10 -6.53 0.61
N PHE A 162 -12.85 -6.09 0.42
CA PHE A 162 -12.39 -4.77 0.83
C PHE A 162 -13.22 -3.65 0.17
N GLU A 163 -13.42 -3.70 -1.16
CA GLU A 163 -14.21 -2.71 -1.89
C GLU A 163 -15.66 -2.64 -1.37
N THR A 164 -16.26 -3.80 -1.10
CA THR A 164 -17.61 -3.89 -0.54
C THR A 164 -17.67 -3.24 0.84
N LEU A 165 -16.73 -3.59 1.74
CA LEU A 165 -16.65 -3.01 3.08
C LEU A 165 -16.37 -1.51 3.03
N LEU A 166 -15.55 -1.05 2.08
CA LEU A 166 -15.22 0.35 1.91
C LEU A 166 -16.46 1.15 1.46
N HIS A 167 -17.21 0.66 0.48
CA HIS A 167 -18.46 1.30 0.05
C HIS A 167 -19.49 1.34 1.18
N GLU A 168 -19.62 0.26 1.95
CA GLU A 168 -20.48 0.23 3.13
C GLU A 168 -20.01 1.24 4.19
N TYR A 169 -18.70 1.40 4.40
CA TYR A 169 -18.15 2.41 5.32
C TYR A 169 -18.44 3.83 4.82
N MET A 170 -18.24 4.11 3.53
CA MET A 170 -18.51 5.40 2.90
C MET A 170 -19.98 5.81 3.01
N ALA A 171 -20.90 4.84 2.96
CA ALA A 171 -22.32 5.10 3.16
C ALA A 171 -22.66 5.49 4.61
N MET A 172 -21.82 5.13 5.57
CA MET A 172 -21.96 5.52 6.98
C MET A 172 -21.21 6.82 7.28
N ASN A 173 -19.95 6.92 6.86
CA ASN A 173 -19.14 8.14 6.96
C ASN A 173 -19.10 8.89 5.62
N THR A 174 -20.07 9.76 5.40
CA THR A 174 -20.20 10.53 4.16
C THR A 174 -19.24 11.72 4.04
N GLU A 175 -18.58 12.12 5.13
CA GLU A 175 -17.72 13.31 5.15
C GLU A 175 -16.36 13.05 4.51
N LYS A 176 -15.89 11.80 4.53
CA LYS A 176 -14.57 11.43 4.00
C LYS A 176 -14.62 11.02 2.53
N SER A 177 -13.80 11.69 1.73
CA SER A 177 -13.51 11.24 0.36
C SER A 177 -12.46 10.12 0.36
N TRP A 178 -12.77 9.02 -0.31
CA TRP A 178 -11.85 7.91 -0.57
C TRP A 178 -11.27 7.92 -1.98
N ASN A 179 -11.49 9.00 -2.74
CA ASN A 179 -10.95 9.13 -4.09
C ASN A 179 -9.53 9.71 -4.05
N PHE A 180 -8.52 8.85 -3.98
CA PHE A 180 -7.11 9.24 -4.04
C PHE A 180 -6.28 8.23 -4.83
N PRO A 181 -5.19 8.65 -5.51
CA PRO A 181 -4.47 7.78 -6.46
C PRO A 181 -3.99 6.44 -5.89
N LYS A 182 -3.61 6.42 -4.60
CA LYS A 182 -3.10 5.20 -3.94
C LYS A 182 -4.21 4.22 -3.52
N ALA A 183 -5.45 4.69 -3.34
CA ALA A 183 -6.60 3.79 -3.21
C ALA A 183 -6.92 3.09 -4.53
N HIS A 184 -6.61 3.71 -5.68
CA HIS A 184 -6.83 3.06 -6.98
C HIS A 184 -5.71 2.10 -7.36
N SER A 185 -4.45 2.41 -6.99
CA SER A 185 -3.31 1.59 -7.39
C SER A 185 -3.38 0.15 -6.86
N HIS A 186 -4.01 -0.08 -5.69
CA HIS A 186 -4.13 -1.42 -5.14
C HIS A 186 -5.12 -2.33 -5.89
N GLN A 187 -6.02 -1.76 -6.71
CA GLN A 187 -6.94 -2.54 -7.53
C GLN A 187 -6.20 -3.34 -8.62
N HIS A 188 -4.99 -2.88 -8.95
CA HIS A 188 -4.15 -3.49 -9.98
C HIS A 188 -3.08 -4.42 -9.42
N VAL A 189 -2.95 -4.56 -8.10
CA VAL A 189 -1.83 -5.31 -7.48
C VAL A 189 -1.73 -6.74 -8.00
N PHE A 190 -2.85 -7.44 -8.08
CA PHE A 190 -2.91 -8.83 -8.55
C PHE A 190 -2.86 -8.97 -10.07
N ALA A 191 -3.05 -7.88 -10.83
CA ALA A 191 -2.84 -7.85 -12.28
C ALA A 191 -1.34 -7.70 -12.61
N VAL A 192 -0.62 -6.85 -11.86
CA VAL A 192 0.83 -6.66 -12.02
C VAL A 192 1.61 -7.94 -11.68
N LEU A 193 1.13 -8.71 -10.69
CA LEU A 193 1.72 -10.00 -10.32
C LEU A 193 1.60 -11.07 -11.43
N TYR A 194 0.58 -10.99 -12.30
CA TYR A 194 0.39 -11.90 -13.44
C TYR A 194 1.27 -11.57 -14.65
N SER A 195 1.86 -10.37 -14.71
CA SER A 195 2.69 -9.92 -15.86
C SER A 195 4.13 -10.44 -15.87
N ALA A 196 4.53 -11.22 -14.87
CA ALA A 196 5.73 -12.07 -14.96
C ALA A 196 5.42 -13.25 -15.91
N PRO A 197 6.09 -13.38 -17.06
CA PRO A 197 5.57 -14.16 -18.18
C PRO A 197 5.69 -15.67 -17.95
N PRO A 198 4.74 -16.44 -18.49
CA PRO A 198 5.04 -17.47 -19.47
C PRO A 198 4.71 -16.97 -20.90
N ILE A 199 5.49 -17.45 -21.88
CA ILE A 199 5.43 -17.18 -23.33
C ILE A 199 4.05 -17.59 -23.92
N PRO A 200 3.54 -16.94 -25.01
CA PRO A 200 2.12 -16.63 -25.16
C PRO A 200 1.34 -17.59 -26.08
N ALA A 201 0.00 -17.53 -25.99
CA ALA A 201 -0.87 -17.23 -27.15
C ALA A 201 -2.32 -16.93 -26.72
N GLY A 202 -2.76 -15.69 -26.95
CA GLY A 202 -4.15 -15.36 -27.26
C GLY A 202 -5.13 -15.18 -26.11
N PHE A 203 -5.38 -13.93 -25.69
CA PHE A 203 -6.75 -13.42 -25.52
C PHE A 203 -6.76 -11.87 -25.45
N ARG A 204 -7.72 -11.25 -26.16
CA ARG A 204 -7.96 -9.80 -26.21
C ARG A 204 -9.20 -9.43 -25.39
N SER A 205 -9.16 -8.18 -24.90
CA SER A 205 -10.24 -7.20 -24.66
C SER A 205 -11.18 -7.36 -23.46
N PHE A 206 -11.30 -6.29 -22.64
CA PHE A 206 -12.48 -5.60 -22.05
C PHE A 206 -11.90 -4.49 -21.12
N LEU A 207 -12.29 -3.20 -21.03
CA LEU A 207 -13.32 -2.31 -21.58
C LEU A 207 -12.82 -0.85 -21.41
N ARG A 208 -13.28 0.09 -22.27
CA ARG A 208 -12.94 1.53 -22.29
C ARG A 208 -13.64 2.33 -21.18
N ILE A 209 -12.97 3.38 -20.72
CA ILE A 209 -13.52 4.47 -19.88
C ILE A 209 -14.39 5.42 -20.75
N PRO A 210 -15.58 5.87 -20.31
CA PRO A 210 -16.28 6.98 -20.96
C PRO A 210 -15.67 8.32 -20.56
N VAL A 211 -15.43 9.16 -21.56
CA VAL A 211 -14.98 10.55 -21.41
C VAL A 211 -16.20 11.44 -21.19
N ASP A 212 -16.32 12.06 -20.02
CA ASP A 212 -16.89 13.41 -19.92
C ASP A 212 -16.26 14.15 -18.74
N SER A 213 -15.33 15.06 -19.06
CA SER A 213 -14.70 15.98 -18.11
C SER A 213 -14.94 17.41 -18.59
N ARG A 214 -16.09 17.97 -18.22
CA ARG A 214 -16.33 19.40 -18.20
C ARG A 214 -16.74 19.82 -16.79
N GLY A 215 -15.76 20.23 -16.01
CA GLY A 215 -15.97 20.89 -14.72
C GLY A 215 -15.07 20.38 -13.59
N MET A 216 -13.75 20.61 -13.68
CA MET A 216 -12.91 20.64 -12.48
C MET A 216 -12.04 21.89 -12.53
N GLY A 217 -12.27 22.80 -11.58
CA GLY A 217 -11.46 23.98 -11.33
C GLY A 217 -10.12 23.65 -10.66
N PRO A 218 -9.24 24.64 -10.49
CA PRO A 218 -7.86 24.42 -10.08
C PRO A 218 -7.73 24.38 -8.56
N GLU A 219 -7.92 23.21 -7.94
CA GLU A 219 -7.49 22.98 -6.56
C GLU A 219 -6.81 21.61 -6.45
N SER A 220 -5.60 21.51 -7.03
CA SER A 220 -4.58 20.53 -6.62
C SER A 220 -3.27 20.81 -7.36
N ALA A 221 -2.76 22.05 -7.24
CA ALA A 221 -1.40 22.37 -7.61
C ALA A 221 -0.52 22.28 -6.36
N GLY A 222 0.44 21.34 -6.40
CA GLY A 222 1.74 21.40 -5.73
C GLY A 222 1.80 21.82 -4.26
N ILE A 223 2.17 20.88 -3.39
CA ILE A 223 2.89 21.20 -2.16
C ILE A 223 4.19 21.92 -2.58
N HIS A 224 4.24 23.22 -2.32
CA HIS A 224 5.43 24.06 -2.49
C HIS A 224 6.48 23.61 -1.46
N ARG A 225 7.46 22.80 -1.87
CA ARG A 225 8.62 22.49 -1.02
C ARG A 225 9.61 23.67 -1.07
N ASN A 226 10.13 24.06 0.09
CA ASN A 226 11.09 25.16 0.22
C ASN A 226 12.49 24.71 -0.26
N PRO A 227 13.15 25.39 -1.22
CA PRO A 227 14.48 25.03 -1.72
C PRO A 227 15.63 25.11 -0.70
N GLN A 228 15.41 25.68 0.49
CA GLN A 228 16.46 25.92 1.49
C GLN A 228 16.74 24.73 2.43
N GLU A 229 16.03 23.61 2.30
CA GLU A 229 16.27 22.41 3.14
C GLU A 229 17.47 21.56 2.68
N TRP A 230 18.03 21.79 1.49
CA TRP A 230 19.15 21.01 0.95
C TRP A 230 20.50 21.31 1.65
N GLU A 231 20.64 22.43 2.36
CA GLU A 231 21.95 22.89 2.87
C GLU A 231 22.19 22.67 4.37
N ARG A 232 21.33 21.94 5.09
CA ARG A 232 21.60 21.60 6.50
C ARG A 232 22.07 20.17 6.66
N ASN A 233 23.39 20.07 6.87
CA ASN A 233 24.15 18.96 7.47
C ASN A 233 24.94 18.04 6.51
N PRO A 234 26.17 18.45 6.09
CA PRO A 234 27.06 17.61 5.28
C PRO A 234 27.61 16.36 5.98
N GLN A 235 27.33 16.15 7.27
CA GLN A 235 27.89 15.06 8.08
C GLN A 235 27.02 13.78 8.14
N GLU A 236 25.86 13.73 7.46
CA GLU A 236 25.04 12.51 7.35
C GLU A 236 25.39 11.63 6.14
N TRP A 237 26.33 12.05 5.28
CA TRP A 237 26.66 11.35 4.03
C TRP A 237 28.00 10.60 4.04
N ASP A 238 28.72 10.55 5.17
CA ASP A 238 29.92 9.71 5.30
C ASP A 238 29.52 8.25 5.57
N TRP A 239 29.32 7.51 4.47
CA TRP A 239 29.08 6.08 4.47
C TRP A 239 30.34 5.29 4.87
N ASN A 240 30.24 4.45 5.91
CA ASN A 240 31.31 3.57 6.39
C ASN A 240 31.52 2.37 5.43
N PRO A 241 32.71 2.18 4.82
CA PRO A 241 32.97 1.10 3.87
C PRO A 241 32.99 -0.33 4.46
N GLN A 242 32.99 -0.49 5.79
CA GLN A 242 33.14 -1.81 6.44
C GLN A 242 31.86 -2.66 6.49
N GLU A 243 30.67 -2.10 6.20
CA GLU A 243 29.43 -2.89 6.19
C GLU A 243 29.26 -3.77 4.94
N TRP A 244 30.00 -3.50 3.86
CA TRP A 244 29.92 -4.28 2.62
C TRP A 244 30.68 -5.62 2.66
N ASP A 245 31.70 -5.75 3.50
CA ASP A 245 32.55 -6.96 3.55
C ASP A 245 31.96 -8.09 4.41
N TRP A 246 30.93 -7.82 5.21
CA TRP A 246 30.30 -8.85 6.03
C TRP A 246 29.40 -9.80 5.22
N ASN A 247 28.85 -9.33 4.09
CA ASN A 247 27.91 -10.10 3.26
C ASN A 247 28.55 -10.84 2.06
N ARG A 248 29.87 -10.73 1.85
CA ARG A 248 30.54 -11.36 0.68
C ARG A 248 31.33 -12.63 1.01
N SER A 249 31.47 -13.00 2.28
CA SER A 249 32.37 -14.10 2.70
C SER A 249 31.68 -15.43 3.09
N LYS A 250 30.38 -15.63 2.84
CA LYS A 250 29.69 -16.89 3.16
C LYS A 250 28.88 -17.51 2.02
N ILE A 251 29.37 -17.43 0.79
CA ILE A 251 28.86 -18.24 -0.32
C ILE A 251 29.87 -19.32 -0.64
N THR A 252 29.95 -20.35 0.22
CA THR A 252 30.41 -21.69 -0.16
C THR A 252 29.70 -22.72 0.69
N ASP A 253 28.95 -23.57 -0.01
CA ASP A 253 28.44 -24.88 0.37
C ASP A 253 27.46 -25.06 1.55
N THR A 254 26.43 -25.84 1.23
CA THR A 254 25.58 -26.67 2.10
C THR A 254 24.59 -26.00 3.07
N THR A 255 23.30 -26.25 2.76
CA THR A 255 22.19 -26.57 3.68
C THR A 255 21.74 -25.53 4.74
N TYR A 256 20.52 -25.04 4.55
CA TYR A 256 19.52 -24.55 5.53
C TYR A 256 19.66 -23.15 6.20
N ILE A 257 18.55 -22.40 6.03
CA ILE A 257 17.90 -21.39 6.91
C ILE A 257 18.43 -19.94 6.85
N TYR A 258 17.66 -19.05 6.19
CA TYR A 258 16.89 -18.03 6.93
C TYR A 258 15.49 -17.89 6.33
N THR A 259 14.55 -18.27 7.17
CA THR A 259 13.12 -18.42 6.97
C THR A 259 12.38 -17.09 7.03
N ASN A 260 11.57 -16.78 6.02
CA ASN A 260 10.35 -15.95 6.20
C ASN A 260 9.19 -16.81 6.74
N THR A 261 9.50 -17.70 7.69
CA THR A 261 8.57 -18.71 8.24
C THR A 261 7.95 -18.21 9.55
N HIS A 262 8.52 -17.20 10.21
CA HIS A 262 7.98 -16.63 11.45
C HIS A 262 6.77 -15.70 11.24
N PHE A 263 6.66 -15.02 10.09
CA PHE A 263 5.49 -14.17 9.81
C PHE A 263 4.23 -15.01 9.55
N CYS A 264 4.38 -16.16 8.90
CA CYS A 264 3.28 -17.09 8.64
C CYS A 264 3.01 -18.08 9.78
N ILE A 265 3.92 -18.33 10.73
CA ILE A 265 3.57 -19.01 11.99
C ILE A 265 2.62 -18.16 12.86
N LEU A 266 2.69 -16.83 12.77
CA LEU A 266 1.76 -15.92 13.45
C LEU A 266 0.41 -15.81 12.73
N LEU A 267 0.43 -15.88 11.40
CA LEU A 267 -0.77 -16.22 10.64
C LEU A 267 -1.22 -17.66 10.90
N SER A 268 -0.36 -18.58 11.39
CA SER A 268 -0.78 -19.97 11.66
C SER A 268 -1.71 -20.09 12.88
N VAL A 269 -1.99 -18.95 13.53
CA VAL A 269 -3.02 -18.69 14.55
C VAL A 269 -4.32 -18.12 13.94
N LEU A 270 -4.41 -17.93 12.61
CA LEU A 270 -5.65 -17.68 11.81
C LEU A 270 -6.81 -18.58 12.26
N PHE A 271 -6.53 -19.69 12.91
CA PHE A 271 -7.51 -20.75 12.95
C PHE A 271 -7.91 -21.27 14.30
N LYS A 272 -7.01 -21.40 15.28
CA LYS A 272 -7.14 -22.67 15.97
C LYS A 272 -8.44 -22.83 16.77
N LEU A 273 -8.79 -21.99 17.73
CA LEU A 273 -9.71 -22.54 18.75
C LEU A 273 -10.53 -21.53 19.54
N ILE A 274 -10.41 -20.23 19.29
CA ILE A 274 -10.75 -19.25 20.32
C ILE A 274 -11.29 -17.99 19.63
N SER A 275 -12.55 -17.60 19.78
CA SER A 275 -13.63 -18.21 20.53
C SER A 275 -14.90 -17.55 20.02
N PHE A 276 -15.82 -18.38 19.53
CA PHE A 276 -17.26 -18.19 19.60
C PHE A 276 -17.83 -16.88 19.05
N GLN A 277 -18.58 -16.95 17.95
CA GLN A 277 -19.86 -16.22 17.78
C GLN A 277 -20.03 -14.85 18.51
N TYR A 278 -19.23 -13.84 18.19
CA TYR A 278 -19.43 -12.47 18.70
C TYR A 278 -19.35 -11.44 17.57
#